data_AF-A0A5N5SZQ7-F1
#
_entry.id   AF-A0A5N5SZQ7-F1
#
_cell.length_a   1.000
_cell.length_b   1.000
_cell.length_c   1.000
_cell.angle_alpha   90.00
_cell.angle_beta   90.00
_cell.angle_gamma   90.00
#
_symmetry.space_group_name_H-M   'P 1'
#
loop_
_entity.id
_entity.type
_entity.pdbx_description
1 polymer ?
#
loop_
_entity_poly.entity_id
_entity_poly.type
_entity_poly.pdbx_seq_one_letter_code
_entity_poly.pdbx_strand_id
1 'polypeptide(L)'
;INSDRLFRVAHDTVANFFAKDQNIKFYTYQLDHLANVSLASILPGYVRRDVIAHGEDLVYFFYGGEFIKIKLESEDDIKMGRIFLNLWINFAKTGNPTPPDSDFKWDTTTSNSFRYLSLTTSPVMKEDSFQKNHTLNLKDSL
;
A
#
# COMPACT_ATOMS: atom_id res chain seq x y z
N ILE A 1 -1.49 10.77 -13.80
CA ILE A 1 -2.84 10.87 -14.42
C ILE A 1 -3.65 9.58 -14.32
N ASN A 2 -3.23 8.45 -14.91
CA ASN A 2 -4.02 7.21 -14.84
C ASN A 2 -4.08 6.63 -13.42
N SER A 3 -2.95 6.54 -12.72
CA SER A 3 -2.92 6.08 -11.33
C SER A 3 -3.77 6.95 -10.40
N ASP A 4 -3.72 8.27 -10.59
CA ASP A 4 -4.49 9.21 -9.77
C ASP A 4 -5.98 9.05 -10.00
N ARG A 5 -6.40 9.04 -11.27
CA ARG A 5 -7.80 8.96 -11.66
C ARG A 5 -8.45 7.62 -11.29
N LEU A 6 -7.71 6.51 -11.44
CA LEU A 6 -8.28 5.18 -11.25
C LEU A 6 -8.21 4.70 -9.79
N PHE A 7 -7.21 5.14 -9.03
CA PHE A 7 -6.96 4.60 -7.68
C PHE A 7 -6.86 5.70 -6.63
N ARG A 8 -5.95 6.67 -6.82
CA ARG A 8 -5.59 7.60 -5.73
C ARG A 8 -6.74 8.50 -5.28
N VAL A 9 -7.45 9.14 -6.20
CA VAL A 9 -8.55 10.07 -5.86
C VAL A 9 -9.68 9.35 -5.10
N ALA A 10 -10.04 8.15 -5.56
CA ALA A 10 -11.07 7.34 -4.91
C ALA A 10 -10.60 6.85 -3.54
N HIS A 11 -9.37 6.35 -3.45
CA HIS A 11 -8.73 5.96 -2.19
C HIS A 11 -8.79 7.11 -1.17
N ASP A 12 -8.39 8.31 -1.57
CA ASP A 12 -8.31 9.45 -0.65
C ASP A 12 -9.69 9.96 -0.23
N THR A 13 -10.69 9.84 -1.10
CA THR A 13 -12.09 10.15 -0.76
C THR A 13 -12.59 9.20 0.33
N VAL A 14 -12.35 7.90 0.18
CA VAL A 14 -12.75 6.87 1.15
C VAL A 14 -11.96 7.03 2.46
N ALA A 15 -10.66 7.25 2.36
CA ALA A 15 -9.79 7.42 3.51
C ALA A 15 -10.17 8.67 4.33
N ASN A 16 -10.56 9.78 3.67
CA ASN A 16 -11.13 10.95 4.35
C ASN A 16 -12.44 10.68 5.08
N PHE A 17 -13.29 9.83 4.50
CA PHE A 17 -14.56 9.47 5.11
C PHE A 17 -14.33 8.70 6.42
N PHE A 18 -13.50 7.66 6.38
CA PHE A 18 -13.23 6.81 7.55
C PHE A 18 -12.34 7.47 8.60
N ALA A 19 -11.38 8.32 8.20
CA ALA A 19 -10.46 8.99 9.12
C ALA A 19 -11.15 9.97 10.10
N LYS A 20 -12.42 10.29 9.88
CA LYS A 20 -13.24 11.11 10.78
C LYS A 20 -13.85 10.31 11.93
N ASP A 21 -14.05 9.01 11.77
CA ASP A 21 -14.63 8.16 12.80
C ASP A 21 -13.54 7.62 13.73
N GLN A 22 -13.50 8.13 14.95
CA GLN A 22 -12.52 7.72 15.96
C GLN A 22 -12.76 6.30 16.51
N ASN A 23 -13.93 5.70 16.23
CA ASN A 23 -14.24 4.34 16.66
C ASN A 23 -13.72 3.28 15.67
N ILE A 24 -13.24 3.69 14.50
CA ILE A 24 -12.70 2.80 13.47
C ILE A 24 -11.18 2.87 13.48
N LYS A 25 -10.53 1.71 13.62
CA LYS A 25 -9.09 1.58 13.37
C LYS A 25 -8.84 1.47 11.87
N PHE A 26 -8.61 2.61 11.24
CA PHE A 26 -8.39 2.70 9.81
C PHE A 26 -6.88 2.78 9.51
N TYR A 27 -6.40 1.95 8.58
CA TYR A 27 -4.99 1.83 8.22
C TYR A 27 -4.84 1.95 6.70
N THR A 28 -3.90 2.77 6.25
CA THR A 28 -3.58 2.94 4.81
C THR A 28 -2.12 2.60 4.54
N TYR A 29 -1.84 2.08 3.34
CA TYR A 29 -0.49 1.80 2.88
C TYR A 29 -0.27 2.27 1.45
N GLN A 30 1.00 2.42 1.08
CA GLN A 30 1.45 2.53 -0.29
C GLN A 30 2.56 1.51 -0.50
N LEU A 31 2.47 0.70 -1.57
CA LEU A 31 3.56 -0.19 -1.96
C LEU A 31 4.66 0.65 -2.64
N ASP A 32 5.81 0.74 -1.97
CA ASP A 32 6.99 1.49 -2.43
C ASP A 32 8.19 0.57 -2.71
N HIS A 33 8.03 -0.74 -2.49
CA HIS A 33 9.02 -1.76 -2.84
C HIS A 33 8.95 -2.09 -4.33
N LEU A 34 10.00 -1.78 -5.07
CA LEU A 34 10.16 -2.25 -6.45
C LEU A 34 10.74 -3.67 -6.42
N ALA A 35 9.92 -4.67 -6.73
CA ALA A 35 10.34 -6.05 -6.76
C ALA A 35 11.25 -6.37 -7.96
N ASN A 36 12.09 -7.40 -7.84
CA ASN A 36 12.90 -7.89 -8.96
C ASN A 36 12.06 -8.67 -9.99
N VAL A 37 10.84 -9.04 -9.61
CA VAL A 37 9.84 -9.66 -10.46
C VAL A 37 8.66 -8.71 -10.64
N SER A 38 7.90 -8.87 -11.73
CA SER A 38 6.70 -8.06 -11.95
C SER A 38 5.55 -8.89 -12.47
N LEU A 39 4.39 -8.79 -11.83
CA LEU A 39 3.15 -9.40 -12.28
C LEU A 39 2.73 -8.86 -13.65
N ALA A 40 2.95 -7.58 -13.93
CA ALA A 40 2.66 -6.99 -15.23
C ALA A 40 3.44 -7.64 -16.39
N SER A 41 4.53 -8.38 -16.10
CA SER A 41 5.28 -9.13 -17.12
C SER A 41 4.46 -10.23 -17.79
N ILE A 42 3.30 -10.63 -17.24
CA ILE A 42 2.37 -11.57 -17.91
C ILE A 42 1.64 -10.93 -19.10
N LEU A 43 1.60 -9.60 -19.18
CA LEU A 43 0.91 -8.87 -20.25
C LEU A 43 1.84 -8.73 -21.46
N PRO A 44 1.46 -9.25 -22.64
CA PRO A 44 2.27 -9.12 -23.85
C PRO A 44 2.57 -7.66 -24.18
N GLY A 45 3.85 -7.34 -24.41
CA GLY A 45 4.30 -5.99 -24.75
C GLY A 45 4.58 -5.06 -23.55
N TYR A 46 4.39 -5.52 -22.32
CA TYR A 46 4.80 -4.78 -21.13
C TYR A 46 6.28 -5.06 -20.80
N VAL A 47 7.15 -4.06 -20.99
CA VAL A 47 8.62 -4.22 -20.85
C VAL A 47 9.20 -3.35 -19.72
N ARG A 48 8.39 -2.49 -19.08
CA ARG A 48 8.88 -1.62 -18.01
C ARG A 48 9.06 -2.39 -16.70
N ARG A 49 10.26 -2.30 -16.13
CA ARG A 49 10.66 -2.92 -14.85
C ARG A 49 11.07 -1.89 -13.80
N ASP A 50 10.97 -0.61 -14.12
CA ASP A 50 11.32 0.53 -13.30
C ASP A 50 10.10 1.15 -12.60
N VAL A 51 8.95 0.48 -12.64
CA VAL A 51 7.68 0.97 -12.10
C VAL A 51 6.97 -0.14 -11.33
N ILE A 52 6.31 0.25 -10.23
CA ILE A 52 5.41 -0.62 -9.48
C ILE A 52 4.03 -0.51 -10.13
N ALA A 53 3.66 -1.52 -10.92
CA ALA A 53 2.37 -1.57 -11.60
C ALA A 53 1.21 -1.92 -10.65
N HIS A 54 -0.02 -1.86 -11.15
CA HIS A 54 -1.18 -2.29 -10.39
C HIS A 54 -1.15 -3.81 -10.16
N GLY A 55 -1.42 -4.23 -8.91
CA GLY A 55 -1.49 -5.64 -8.52
C GLY A 55 -0.15 -6.28 -8.20
N GLU A 56 0.94 -5.52 -8.21
CA GLU A 56 2.28 -6.03 -7.87
C GLU A 56 2.39 -6.53 -6.41
N ASP A 57 1.51 -6.10 -5.51
CA ASP A 57 1.44 -6.63 -4.14
C ASP A 57 0.91 -8.08 -4.06
N LEU A 58 0.21 -8.56 -5.09
CA LEU A 58 -0.38 -9.91 -5.08
C LEU A 58 0.67 -11.02 -5.03
N VAL A 59 1.88 -10.78 -5.54
CA VAL A 59 2.98 -11.76 -5.52
C VAL A 59 3.48 -12.04 -4.10
N TYR A 60 3.18 -11.15 -3.14
CA TYR A 60 3.52 -11.35 -1.73
C TYR A 60 2.47 -12.18 -0.98
N PHE A 61 1.25 -12.31 -1.52
CA PHE A 61 0.22 -13.17 -0.95
C PHE A 61 0.23 -14.58 -1.51
N PHE A 62 0.42 -14.69 -2.83
CA PHE A 62 0.07 -15.88 -3.56
C PHE A 62 1.23 -16.35 -4.44
N TYR A 63 1.40 -17.66 -4.50
CA TYR A 63 2.24 -18.32 -5.48
C TYR A 63 1.52 -19.57 -5.99
N GLY A 64 1.45 -19.72 -7.30
CA GLY A 64 0.81 -20.84 -7.98
C GLY A 64 -0.55 -20.49 -8.62
N GLY A 65 -1.35 -21.52 -8.85
CA GLY A 65 -2.59 -21.42 -9.63
C GLY A 65 -2.31 -21.11 -11.10
N GLU A 66 -3.33 -20.62 -11.80
CA GLU A 66 -3.21 -20.32 -13.23
C GLU A 66 -2.56 -18.97 -13.52
N PHE A 67 -2.63 -18.04 -12.56
CA PHE A 67 -2.31 -16.63 -12.79
C PHE A 67 -1.01 -16.14 -12.14
N ILE A 68 -0.65 -16.59 -10.93
CA ILE A 68 0.52 -16.07 -10.19
C ILE A 68 1.65 -17.12 -10.20
N LYS A 69 2.27 -17.36 -11.36
CA LYS A 69 3.37 -18.32 -11.53
C LYS A 69 4.77 -17.69 -11.34
N ILE A 70 4.83 -16.56 -10.63
CA ILE A 70 6.05 -15.78 -10.41
C ILE A 70 6.58 -16.09 -9.02
N LYS A 71 7.80 -16.63 -8.95
CA LYS A 71 8.44 -16.95 -7.69
C LYS A 71 9.28 -15.78 -7.21
N LEU A 72 9.17 -15.43 -5.92
CA LEU A 72 10.09 -14.51 -5.27
C LEU A 72 11.41 -15.23 -4.98
N GLU A 73 12.50 -14.71 -5.53
CA GLU A 73 13.84 -15.31 -5.39
C GLU A 73 14.86 -14.37 -4.73
N SER A 74 14.67 -13.06 -4.88
CA SER A 74 15.50 -12.05 -4.21
C SER A 74 15.30 -12.08 -2.70
N GLU A 75 16.39 -11.94 -1.94
CA GLU A 75 16.33 -11.83 -0.48
C GLU A 75 15.42 -10.67 -0.04
N ASP A 76 15.50 -9.54 -0.73
CA ASP A 76 14.69 -8.36 -0.45
C ASP A 76 13.20 -8.60 -0.75
N ASP A 77 12.87 -9.30 -1.86
CA ASP A 77 11.48 -9.60 -2.20
C ASP A 77 10.88 -10.62 -1.23
N ILE A 78 11.66 -11.61 -0.82
CA ILE A 78 11.26 -12.59 0.20
C ILE A 78 11.06 -11.90 1.55
N LYS A 79 11.95 -10.97 1.92
CA LYS A 79 11.82 -10.16 3.14
C LYS A 79 10.57 -9.30 3.08
N MET A 80 10.32 -8.61 1.97
CA MET A 80 9.11 -7.82 1.74
C MET A 80 7.85 -8.71 1.86
N GLY A 81 7.87 -9.89 1.24
CA GLY A 81 6.76 -10.85 1.34
C GLY A 81 6.47 -11.31 2.78
N ARG A 82 7.52 -11.56 3.58
CA ARG A 82 7.36 -11.89 5.02
C ARG A 82 6.75 -10.73 5.81
N ILE A 83 7.23 -9.50 5.60
CA ILE A 83 6.68 -8.29 6.22
C ILE A 83 5.19 -8.18 5.86
N PHE A 84 4.88 -8.24 4.56
CA PHE A 84 3.53 -8.09 4.05
C PHE A 84 2.57 -9.14 4.64
N LEU A 85 2.91 -10.42 4.56
CA LEU A 85 2.07 -11.49 5.12
C LEU A 85 1.85 -11.33 6.63
N ASN A 86 2.89 -10.98 7.39
CA ASN A 86 2.78 -10.78 8.83
C ASN A 86 1.79 -9.66 9.18
N LEU A 87 1.81 -8.54 8.46
CA LEU A 87 0.88 -7.43 8.68
C LEU A 87 -0.58 -7.87 8.49
N TRP A 88 -0.88 -8.60 7.42
CA TRP A 88 -2.23 -9.10 7.16
C TRP A 88 -2.67 -10.18 8.16
N ILE A 89 -1.77 -11.10 8.53
CA ILE A 89 -2.03 -12.14 9.54
C ILE A 89 -2.34 -11.49 10.89
N ASN A 90 -1.56 -10.50 11.31
CA ASN A 90 -1.76 -9.80 12.59
C ASN A 90 -3.06 -9.01 12.59
N PHE A 91 -3.37 -8.31 11.49
CA PHE A 91 -4.63 -7.60 11.35
C PHE A 91 -5.83 -8.55 11.44
N ALA A 92 -5.78 -9.68 10.73
CA ALA A 92 -6.86 -10.68 10.78
C ALA A 92 -7.05 -11.25 12.20
N LYS A 93 -5.97 -11.45 12.96
CA LYS A 93 -6.03 -11.98 14.33
C LYS A 93 -6.50 -10.98 15.37
N THR A 94 -6.12 -9.71 15.23
CA THR A 94 -6.18 -8.74 16.35
C THR A 94 -6.82 -7.40 16.00
N GLY A 95 -7.08 -7.13 14.72
CA GLY A 95 -7.46 -5.81 14.23
C GLY A 95 -6.34 -4.76 14.28
N ASN A 96 -5.09 -5.15 14.61
CA ASN A 96 -3.91 -4.31 14.57
C ASN A 96 -2.80 -5.00 13.75
N PRO A 97 -2.34 -4.42 12.63
CA PRO A 97 -1.33 -5.06 11.78
C PRO A 97 0.07 -5.12 12.42
N THR A 98 0.35 -4.24 13.38
CA THR A 98 1.59 -4.21 14.17
C THR A 98 1.26 -4.19 15.67
N PRO A 99 1.00 -5.36 16.30
CA PRO A 99 0.80 -5.46 17.75
C PRO A 99 2.02 -4.95 18.55
N PRO A 100 1.90 -4.68 19.86
CA PRO A 100 2.92 -3.99 20.67
C PRO A 100 4.36 -4.55 20.57
N ASP A 101 4.51 -5.84 20.32
CA ASP A 101 5.82 -6.51 20.20
C ASP A 101 6.41 -6.48 18.77
N SER A 102 5.87 -5.65 17.88
CA SER A 102 6.35 -5.52 16.49
C SER A 102 7.55 -4.56 16.39
N ASP A 103 8.46 -4.84 15.46
CA ASP A 103 9.68 -4.02 15.23
C ASP A 103 9.39 -2.58 14.78
N PHE A 104 8.21 -2.33 14.24
CA PHE A 104 7.75 -1.01 13.82
C PHE A 104 6.25 -0.87 14.07
N LYS A 105 5.77 0.37 13.98
CA LYS A 105 4.38 0.72 14.23
C LYS A 105 3.71 1.22 12.95
N TRP A 106 2.61 0.57 12.57
CA TRP A 106 1.67 1.08 11.60
C TRP A 106 0.57 1.83 12.35
N ASP A 107 0.67 3.15 12.38
CA ASP A 107 -0.33 3.98 13.07
C ASP A 107 -1.62 4.07 12.25
N THR A 108 -2.76 4.23 12.94
CA THR A 108 -4.04 4.47 12.29
C THR A 108 -4.03 5.83 11.58
N THR A 109 -4.63 5.88 10.40
CA THR A 109 -4.88 7.11 9.66
C THR A 109 -6.06 7.85 10.30
N THR A 110 -5.86 9.13 10.64
CA THR A 110 -6.88 9.98 11.27
C THR A 110 -6.95 11.33 10.58
N SER A 111 -8.06 12.06 10.79
CA SER A 111 -8.22 13.42 10.26
C SER A 111 -7.12 14.40 10.68
N ASN A 112 -6.53 14.22 11.86
CA ASN A 112 -5.44 15.06 12.38
C ASN A 112 -4.04 14.57 11.97
N SER A 113 -3.92 13.33 11.52
CA SER A 113 -2.65 12.71 11.12
C SER A 113 -2.92 11.77 9.96
N PHE A 114 -3.00 12.35 8.77
CA PHE A 114 -3.30 11.63 7.55
C PHE A 114 -2.02 11.03 6.96
N ARG A 115 -1.63 9.90 7.54
CA ARG A 115 -0.40 9.16 7.21
C ARG A 115 -0.73 7.77 6.69
N TYR A 116 0.14 7.26 5.83
CA TYR A 116 0.13 5.88 5.33
C TYR A 116 1.45 5.19 5.65
N LEU A 117 1.43 3.86 5.67
CA LEU A 117 2.65 3.06 5.75
C LEU A 117 3.24 2.88 4.34
N SER A 118 4.44 3.42 4.12
CA SER A 118 5.26 3.12 2.95
C SER A 118 5.87 1.74 3.11
N LEU A 119 5.39 0.78 2.33
CA LEU A 119 5.85 -0.59 2.37
C LEU A 119 7.10 -0.78 1.51
N THR A 120 8.21 -0.99 2.19
CA THR A 120 9.51 -1.40 1.66
C THR A 120 10.07 -2.50 2.56
N THR A 121 11.31 -2.96 2.31
CA THR A 121 12.02 -3.86 3.23
C THR A 121 12.34 -3.23 4.60
N SER A 122 12.09 -1.92 4.77
CA SER A 122 12.14 -1.17 6.03
C SER A 122 10.93 -0.22 6.09
N PRO A 123 9.74 -0.70 6.49
CA PRO A 123 8.51 0.08 6.44
C PRO A 123 8.59 1.36 7.25
N VAL A 124 7.99 2.44 6.74
CA VAL A 124 8.02 3.76 7.38
C VAL A 124 6.71 4.50 7.21
N MET A 125 6.23 5.17 8.26
CA MET A 125 5.07 6.06 8.17
C MET A 125 5.43 7.32 7.39
N LYS A 126 4.64 7.67 6.38
CA LYS A 126 4.79 8.90 5.58
C LYS A 126 3.53 9.75 5.64
N GLU A 127 3.70 11.06 5.50
CA GLU A 127 2.59 11.99 5.32
C GLU A 127 1.96 11.83 3.94
N ASP A 128 0.62 11.82 3.87
CA ASP A 128 -0.07 11.95 2.60
C ASP A 128 -0.30 13.43 2.24
N SER A 129 0.48 13.92 1.30
CA SER A 129 0.39 15.30 0.83
C SER A 129 -0.62 15.51 -0.30
N PHE A 130 -1.17 14.44 -0.88
CA PHE A 130 -2.09 14.57 -2.03
C PHE A 130 -3.35 15.36 -1.67
N GLN A 131 -3.84 15.20 -0.44
CA GLN A 131 -5.00 15.93 0.05
C GLN A 131 -4.81 17.44 0.09
N LYS A 132 -3.61 17.91 0.49
CA LYS A 132 -3.31 19.34 0.57
C LYS A 132 -3.47 19.98 -0.80
N ASN A 133 -2.98 19.30 -1.84
CA ASN A 133 -3.02 19.81 -3.20
C ASN A 133 -4.44 19.78 -3.79
N HIS A 134 -5.26 18.77 -3.48
CA HIS A 134 -6.65 18.70 -3.97
C HIS A 134 -7.57 19.75 -3.31
N THR A 135 -7.38 20.03 -2.02
CA THR A 135 -8.20 21.00 -1.29
C THR A 135 -7.87 22.43 -1.67
N LEU A 136 -6.60 22.73 -1.96
CA LEU A 136 -6.16 24.02 -2.50
C LEU A 136 -6.76 24.26 -3.90
N ASN A 137 -6.65 23.27 -4.79
CA ASN A 137 -7.17 23.38 -6.15
C ASN A 137 -8.70 23.56 -6.23
N LEU A 138 -9.46 23.02 -5.27
CA LEU A 138 -10.92 23.23 -5.20
C LEU A 138 -11.28 24.63 -4.71
N LYS A 139 -10.50 25.20 -3.78
CA LYS A 139 -10.71 26.56 -3.27
C LYS A 139 -10.33 27.64 -4.27
N ASP A 140 -9.34 27.37 -5.13
CA ASP A 140 -8.90 28.30 -6.17
C ASP A 140 -9.75 28.22 -7.46
N SER A 141 -10.74 27.31 -7.49
CA SER A 141 -11.65 27.09 -8.62
C SER A 141 -13.09 27.58 -8.37
N LEU A 142 -13.31 28.30 -7.27
CA LEU A 142 -14.58 28.95 -6.88
C LEU A 142 -14.36 30.46 -6.72
#